data_AF-A0A6H5HJV0-F1
#
_entry.id   AF-A0A6H5HJV0-F1
#
_cell.length_a   1.000
_cell.length_b   1.000
_cell.length_c   1.000
_cell.angle_alpha   90.00
_cell.angle_beta   90.00
_cell.angle_gamma   90.00
#
_symmetry.space_group_name_H-M   'P 1'
#
loop_
_entity.id
_entity.type
_entity.pdbx_description
1 polymer ?
#
loop_
_entity_poly.entity_id
_entity_poly.type
_entity_poly.pdbx_seq_one_letter_code
_entity_poly.pdbx_strand_id
1 'polypeptide(L)'
;MNKELGKIRQVSSEKSWNSMIGAEDTGPPAQNIVAVKTQWREDRASFQLQNELGRLYETSRACLGDLGCLRAEPELDVLMRKTRDPNVRLAAWTGLRDAIGPPSQASFANLIKNENHAAAAAGYTDIGQCWREELETPDLEKVVDDLNKAVTPFYKLLHGFVRFHLSRYYGERLVQLNGTIPAHLLVSPDVS
;
A
#
# COMPACT_ATOMS: atom_id res chain seq x y z
N MET A 1 -36.49 -34.37 63.42
CA MET A 1 -37.42 -34.62 62.28
C MET A 1 -36.88 -33.82 61.09
N ASN A 2 -36.34 -34.52 60.08
CA ASN A 2 -36.20 -34.20 58.63
C ASN A 2 -36.54 -32.76 58.16
N LYS A 3 -35.86 -32.12 57.19
CA LYS A 3 -34.93 -32.56 56.14
C LYS A 3 -34.49 -31.33 55.30
N GLU A 4 -33.32 -31.43 54.66
CA GLU A 4 -32.92 -30.82 53.36
C GLU A 4 -32.73 -29.29 53.23
N LEU A 5 -31.50 -28.81 53.45
CA LEU A 5 -30.89 -27.77 52.60
C LEU A 5 -29.66 -28.37 51.91
N GLY A 6 -29.93 -29.01 50.77
CA GLY A 6 -28.95 -29.71 49.95
C GLY A 6 -28.05 -28.77 49.14
N LYS A 7 -26.76 -28.85 49.44
CA LYS A 7 -25.58 -28.75 48.54
C LYS A 7 -25.71 -27.86 47.30
N ILE A 8 -25.11 -26.67 47.38
CA ILE A 8 -24.64 -25.90 46.22
C ILE A 8 -23.61 -26.75 45.48
N ARG A 9 -23.96 -27.20 44.27
CA ARG A 9 -23.04 -27.83 43.32
C ARG A 9 -22.82 -26.82 42.21
N GLN A 10 -21.61 -26.27 42.10
CA GLN A 10 -21.20 -25.51 40.93
C GLN A 10 -21.37 -26.39 39.69
N VAL A 11 -22.18 -25.95 38.74
CA VAL A 11 -22.21 -26.50 37.38
C VAL A 11 -21.64 -25.42 36.47
N SER A 12 -20.39 -25.69 36.09
CA SER A 12 -19.58 -25.04 35.06
C SER A 12 -20.41 -24.46 33.91
N SER A 13 -20.39 -23.13 33.80
CA SER A 13 -20.98 -22.36 32.70
C SER A 13 -20.07 -22.30 31.46
N GLU A 14 -18.94 -23.01 31.43
CA GLU A 14 -18.02 -23.01 30.26
C GLU A 14 -18.55 -23.84 29.09
N LYS A 15 -19.39 -24.84 29.33
CA LYS A 15 -19.85 -25.76 28.27
C LYS A 15 -20.94 -25.19 27.36
N SER A 16 -21.54 -24.06 27.71
CA SER A 16 -22.60 -23.42 26.91
C SER A 16 -22.08 -22.34 25.96
N TRP A 17 -20.90 -21.77 26.23
CA TRP A 17 -20.31 -20.73 25.37
C TRP A 17 -19.53 -21.32 24.19
N ASN A 18 -18.87 -22.47 24.39
CA ASN A 18 -18.08 -23.11 23.34
C ASN A 18 -18.92 -23.74 22.21
N SER A 19 -20.24 -23.92 22.38
CA SER A 19 -21.11 -24.47 21.32
C SER A 19 -21.80 -23.42 20.44
N MET A 20 -21.63 -22.13 20.74
CA MET A 20 -22.25 -21.03 19.97
C MET A 20 -21.26 -20.25 19.10
N ILE A 21 -19.96 -20.47 19.28
CA ILE A 21 -18.90 -19.90 18.44
C ILE A 21 -18.59 -20.92 17.32
N GLY A 22 -19.59 -21.16 16.48
CA GLY A 22 -19.49 -22.01 15.29
C GLY A 22 -19.37 -21.14 14.04
N ALA A 23 -18.23 -20.47 13.88
CA ALA A 23 -17.65 -20.03 12.61
C ALA A 23 -16.20 -19.65 12.91
N GLU A 24 -15.27 -20.53 12.56
CA GLU A 24 -13.83 -20.26 12.56
C GLU A 24 -13.54 -19.07 11.65
N ASP A 25 -13.19 -17.95 12.26
CA ASP A 25 -12.38 -16.92 11.61
C ASP A 25 -11.00 -16.97 12.27
N THR A 26 -10.26 -18.04 11.98
CA THR A 26 -8.92 -18.26 12.53
C THR A 26 -7.89 -17.75 11.54
N GLY A 27 -7.74 -16.42 11.47
CA GLY A 27 -6.44 -15.85 11.13
C GLY A 27 -5.38 -16.43 12.09
N PRO A 28 -4.13 -16.64 11.64
CA PRO A 28 -3.09 -17.17 12.52
C PRO A 28 -2.94 -16.33 13.80
N PRO A 29 -2.56 -16.92 14.95
CA PRO A 29 -2.46 -16.20 16.21
C PRO A 29 -1.56 -14.96 16.09
N ALA A 30 -1.80 -13.89 16.86
CA ALA A 30 -0.94 -12.68 16.89
C ALA A 30 0.56 -12.97 17.12
N GLN A 31 0.88 -14.13 17.72
CA GLN A 31 2.24 -14.66 17.85
C GLN A 31 2.94 -14.88 16.48
N ASN A 32 2.18 -15.18 15.44
CA ASN A 32 2.68 -15.42 14.09
C ASN A 32 3.10 -14.11 13.41
N ILE A 33 2.42 -13.00 13.66
CA ILE A 33 2.86 -11.66 13.21
C ILE A 33 4.22 -11.31 13.82
N VAL A 34 4.39 -11.57 15.13
CA VAL A 34 5.66 -11.35 15.82
C VAL A 34 6.76 -12.25 15.26
N ALA A 35 6.45 -13.50 14.93
CA ALA A 35 7.39 -14.42 14.30
C ALA A 35 7.87 -13.92 12.93
N VAL A 36 6.96 -13.47 12.05
CA VAL A 36 7.32 -12.87 10.75
C VAL A 36 8.22 -11.65 10.96
N LYS A 37 7.84 -10.71 11.84
CA LYS A 37 8.62 -9.50 12.12
C LYS A 37 9.99 -9.78 12.75
N THR A 38 10.13 -10.87 13.48
CA THR A 38 11.40 -11.26 14.11
C THR A 38 12.33 -11.90 13.10
N GLN A 39 11.80 -12.85 12.31
CA GLN A 39 12.51 -13.45 11.18
C GLN A 39 13.01 -12.39 10.19
N TRP A 40 12.18 -11.39 9.91
CA TRP A 40 12.51 -10.26 9.05
C TRP A 40 13.68 -9.42 9.56
N ARG A 41 13.68 -9.09 10.87
CA ARG A 41 14.77 -8.33 11.51
C ARG A 41 16.12 -9.06 11.47
N GLU A 42 16.09 -10.38 11.48
CA GLU A 42 17.28 -11.22 11.49
C GLU A 42 17.73 -11.63 10.08
N ASP A 43 16.84 -11.55 9.09
CA ASP A 43 17.15 -11.86 7.69
C ASP A 43 18.00 -10.76 7.04
N ARG A 44 19.32 -10.96 7.12
CA ARG A 44 20.31 -10.11 6.47
C ARG A 44 20.05 -9.97 4.96
N ALA A 45 19.57 -10.99 4.26
CA ALA A 45 19.38 -10.91 2.82
C ALA A 45 18.26 -9.93 2.46
N SER A 46 17.12 -10.00 3.16
CA SER A 46 16.00 -9.08 2.98
C SER A 46 16.37 -7.64 3.38
N PHE A 47 17.14 -7.47 4.46
CA PHE A 47 17.67 -6.16 4.85
C PHE A 47 18.59 -5.55 3.77
N GLN A 48 19.46 -6.34 3.14
CA GLN A 48 20.30 -5.84 2.04
C GLN A 48 19.47 -5.41 0.83
N LEU A 49 18.43 -6.16 0.47
CA LEU A 49 17.53 -5.81 -0.65
C LEU A 49 16.78 -4.51 -0.38
N GLN A 50 16.32 -4.27 0.85
CA GLN A 50 15.68 -3.02 1.23
C GLN A 50 16.64 -1.83 1.17
N ASN A 51 17.85 -2.00 1.68
CA ASN A 51 18.87 -0.95 1.60
C ASN A 51 19.26 -0.66 0.15
N GLU A 52 19.33 -1.68 -0.70
CA GLU A 52 19.58 -1.51 -2.13
C GLU A 52 18.46 -0.70 -2.80
N LEU A 53 17.20 -1.04 -2.54
CA LEU A 53 16.04 -0.32 -3.06
C LEU A 53 15.97 1.12 -2.54
N GLY A 54 16.23 1.33 -1.25
CA GLY A 54 16.30 2.67 -0.65
C GLY A 54 17.42 3.52 -1.25
N ARG A 55 18.63 2.95 -1.35
CA ARG A 55 19.77 3.62 -2.00
C ARG A 55 19.48 3.92 -3.46
N LEU A 56 18.84 3.00 -4.19
CA LEU A 56 18.43 3.23 -5.57
C LEU A 56 17.50 4.44 -5.66
N TYR A 57 16.50 4.55 -4.80
CA TYR A 57 15.61 5.72 -4.76
C TYR A 57 16.38 7.03 -4.52
N GLU A 58 17.26 7.05 -3.52
CA GLU A 58 18.02 8.24 -3.12
C GLU A 58 19.07 8.70 -4.14
N THR A 59 19.72 7.74 -4.80
CA THR A 59 20.88 8.02 -5.67
C THR A 59 20.52 8.09 -7.15
N SER A 60 19.36 7.56 -7.56
CA SER A 60 18.90 7.59 -8.94
C SER A 60 18.69 9.02 -9.43
N ARG A 61 19.03 9.23 -10.71
CA ARG A 61 18.88 10.52 -11.38
C ARG A 61 18.18 10.33 -12.71
N ALA A 62 17.22 11.20 -13.00
CA ALA A 62 16.60 11.33 -14.31
C ALA A 62 17.30 12.45 -15.10
N CYS A 63 17.81 12.14 -16.29
CA CYS A 63 18.47 13.11 -17.15
C CYS A 63 17.50 13.68 -18.18
N LEU A 64 17.26 15.00 -18.12
CA LEU A 64 16.20 15.71 -18.86
C LEU A 64 16.79 16.68 -19.90
N GLY A 65 17.63 16.17 -20.80
CA GLY A 65 18.27 16.98 -21.84
C GLY A 65 19.00 18.20 -21.27
N ASP A 66 18.61 19.39 -21.70
CA ASP A 66 19.22 20.67 -21.28
C ASP A 66 19.08 20.97 -19.78
N LEU A 67 18.12 20.33 -19.09
CA LEU A 67 17.93 20.49 -17.64
C LEU A 67 18.91 19.63 -16.81
N GLY A 68 19.74 18.80 -17.46
CA GLY A 68 20.71 17.95 -16.80
C GLY A 68 20.08 16.78 -16.04
N CYS A 69 20.85 16.18 -15.13
CA CYS A 69 20.43 15.00 -14.37
C CYS A 69 20.00 15.38 -12.94
N LEU A 70 18.72 15.19 -12.65
CA LEU A 70 18.07 15.58 -11.40
C LEU A 70 17.75 14.33 -10.57
N ARG A 71 17.93 14.37 -9.24
CA ARG A 71 17.51 13.27 -8.37
C ARG A 71 15.99 13.30 -8.16
N ALA A 72 15.45 12.17 -7.70
CA ALA A 72 14.04 12.03 -7.36
C ALA A 72 13.58 13.14 -6.41
N GLU A 73 14.31 13.32 -5.30
CA GLU A 73 14.06 14.37 -4.32
C GLU A 73 15.34 15.13 -3.94
N PRO A 74 15.26 16.46 -3.76
CA PRO A 74 14.10 17.32 -4.00
C PRO A 74 13.96 17.81 -5.45
N GLU A 75 14.93 17.56 -6.34
CA GLU A 75 15.06 18.32 -7.60
C GLU A 75 13.93 18.07 -8.60
N LEU A 76 13.60 16.81 -8.92
CA LEU A 76 12.48 16.48 -9.82
C LEU A 76 11.13 16.88 -9.23
N ASP A 77 10.96 16.67 -7.93
CA ASP A 77 9.76 17.06 -7.21
C ASP A 77 9.51 18.59 -7.28
N VAL A 78 10.54 19.40 -7.00
CA VAL A 78 10.49 20.86 -7.17
C VAL A 78 10.23 21.25 -8.62
N LEU A 79 10.89 20.59 -9.59
CA LEU A 79 10.67 20.86 -11.02
C LEU A 79 9.20 20.61 -11.40
N MET A 80 8.64 19.46 -11.04
CA MET A 80 7.26 19.06 -11.38
C MET A 80 6.20 19.92 -10.69
N ARG A 81 6.51 20.53 -9.54
CA ARG A 81 5.65 21.52 -8.86
C ARG A 81 5.65 22.89 -9.54
N LYS A 82 6.82 23.34 -10.01
CA LYS A 82 7.00 24.69 -10.56
C LYS A 82 6.65 24.80 -12.04
N THR A 83 6.95 23.77 -12.83
CA THR A 83 6.69 23.80 -14.26
C THR A 83 5.25 23.44 -14.59
N ARG A 84 4.66 24.19 -15.51
CA ARG A 84 3.38 23.84 -16.13
C ARG A 84 3.54 23.23 -17.51
N ASP A 85 4.75 23.14 -18.06
CA ASP A 85 5.00 22.54 -19.37
C ASP A 85 4.73 21.02 -19.32
N PRO A 86 3.77 20.50 -20.10
CA PRO A 86 3.42 19.09 -20.07
C PRO A 86 4.56 18.19 -20.56
N ASN A 87 5.40 18.66 -21.49
CA ASN A 87 6.54 17.89 -22.01
C ASN A 87 7.63 17.76 -20.95
N VAL A 88 7.92 18.84 -20.22
CA VAL A 88 8.88 18.80 -19.11
C VAL A 88 8.38 17.86 -18.00
N ARG A 89 7.09 17.92 -17.66
CA ARG A 89 6.49 17.01 -16.66
C ARG A 89 6.51 15.55 -17.12
N LEU A 90 6.24 15.29 -18.41
CA LEU A 90 6.31 13.96 -18.99
C LEU A 90 7.74 13.41 -18.97
N ALA A 91 8.72 14.23 -19.34
CA ALA A 91 10.13 13.85 -19.31
C ALA A 91 10.60 13.55 -17.88
N ALA A 92 10.24 14.40 -16.90
CA ALA A 92 10.53 14.18 -15.49
C ALA A 92 9.90 12.88 -14.96
N TRP A 93 8.61 12.69 -15.23
CA TRP A 93 7.86 11.51 -14.78
C TRP A 93 8.42 10.21 -15.39
N THR A 94 8.70 10.22 -16.69
CA THR A 94 9.22 9.04 -17.40
C THR A 94 10.66 8.76 -17.00
N GLY A 95 11.53 9.79 -16.98
CA GLY A 95 12.93 9.64 -16.60
C GLY A 95 13.11 9.12 -15.17
N LEU A 96 12.25 9.54 -14.23
CA LEU A 96 12.28 8.98 -12.86
C LEU A 96 11.92 7.49 -12.85
N ARG A 97 10.87 7.10 -13.58
CA ARG A 97 10.44 5.70 -13.67
C ARG A 97 11.44 4.82 -14.39
N ASP A 98 12.11 5.33 -15.41
CA ASP A 98 13.15 4.60 -16.13
C ASP A 98 14.43 4.46 -15.31
N ALA A 99 14.76 5.45 -14.49
CA ALA A 99 15.93 5.40 -13.61
C ALA A 99 15.76 4.42 -12.43
N ILE A 100 14.54 4.26 -11.91
CA ILE A 100 14.27 3.44 -10.71
C ILE A 100 13.63 2.10 -11.06
N GLY A 101 12.65 2.09 -11.96
CA GLY A 101 11.79 0.95 -12.25
C GLY A 101 12.56 -0.30 -12.68
N PRO A 102 13.20 -0.31 -13.87
CA PRO A 102 13.96 -1.47 -14.34
C PRO A 102 15.05 -1.93 -13.36
N PRO A 103 15.89 -1.05 -12.78
CA PRO A 103 16.90 -1.48 -11.81
C PRO A 103 16.31 -2.07 -10.51
N SER A 104 15.13 -1.62 -10.07
CA SER A 104 14.49 -2.13 -8.85
C SER A 104 13.83 -3.49 -9.01
N GLN A 105 13.57 -3.93 -10.24
CA GLN A 105 12.71 -5.08 -10.54
C GLN A 105 13.18 -6.37 -9.84
N ALA A 106 14.47 -6.71 -9.97
CA ALA A 106 15.02 -7.94 -9.41
C ALA A 106 15.03 -7.92 -7.88
N SER A 107 15.50 -6.82 -7.29
CA SER A 107 15.60 -6.69 -5.83
C SER A 107 14.23 -6.68 -5.18
N PHE A 108 13.24 -6.01 -5.78
CA PHE A 108 11.86 -6.03 -5.30
C PHE A 108 11.24 -7.43 -5.40
N ALA A 109 11.41 -8.13 -6.53
CA ALA A 109 10.88 -9.49 -6.69
C ALA A 109 11.49 -10.49 -5.69
N ASN A 110 12.80 -10.40 -5.46
CA ASN A 110 13.48 -11.23 -4.47
C ASN A 110 13.05 -10.89 -3.05
N LEU A 111 12.84 -9.60 -2.75
CA LEU A 111 12.35 -9.17 -1.44
C LEU A 111 10.97 -9.80 -1.17
N ILE A 112 10.00 -9.62 -2.08
CA ILE A 112 8.66 -10.21 -1.92
C ILE A 112 8.70 -11.74 -1.82
N LYS A 113 9.62 -12.41 -2.53
CA LYS A 113 9.82 -13.85 -2.40
C LYS A 113 10.27 -14.25 -0.99
N ASN A 114 11.22 -13.53 -0.41
CA ASN A 114 11.70 -13.79 0.94
C ASN A 114 10.61 -13.51 1.99
N GLU A 115 9.88 -12.41 1.84
CA GLU A 115 8.76 -12.05 2.71
C GLU A 115 7.66 -13.12 2.70
N ASN A 116 7.28 -13.61 1.52
CA ASN A 116 6.30 -14.70 1.41
C ASN A 116 6.79 -16.01 2.02
N HIS A 117 8.09 -16.31 1.93
CA HIS A 117 8.65 -17.49 2.60
C HIS A 117 8.58 -17.37 4.13
N ALA A 118 8.88 -16.19 4.68
CA ALA A 118 8.75 -15.93 6.11
C ALA A 118 7.28 -16.01 6.56
N ALA A 119 6.36 -15.44 5.77
CA ALA A 119 4.92 -15.50 6.03
C ALA A 119 4.40 -16.96 6.04
N ALA A 120 4.81 -17.76 5.05
CA ALA A 120 4.44 -19.18 4.98
C ALA A 120 4.98 -19.99 6.18
N ALA A 121 6.20 -19.71 6.63
CA ALA A 121 6.77 -20.34 7.82
C ALA A 121 6.00 -20.01 9.10
N ALA A 122 5.34 -18.84 9.14
CA ALA A 122 4.46 -18.41 10.21
C ALA A 122 2.98 -18.81 9.98
N GLY A 123 2.68 -19.62 8.98
CA GLY A 123 1.33 -20.14 8.73
C GLY A 123 0.38 -19.21 7.95
N TYR A 124 0.90 -18.14 7.34
CA TYR A 124 0.13 -17.29 6.41
C TYR A 124 0.20 -17.82 4.97
N THR A 125 -0.79 -17.46 4.14
CA THR A 125 -0.75 -17.75 2.70
C THR A 125 0.29 -16.93 1.95
N ASP A 126 0.46 -15.68 2.37
CA ASP A 126 1.37 -14.70 1.78
C ASP A 126 1.64 -13.56 2.78
N ILE A 127 2.63 -12.73 2.48
CA ILE A 127 2.96 -11.56 3.32
C ILE A 127 1.81 -10.56 3.40
N GLY A 128 0.95 -10.47 2.38
CA GLY A 128 -0.21 -9.59 2.37
C GLY A 128 -1.24 -9.98 3.43
N GLN A 129 -1.45 -11.28 3.68
CA GLN A 129 -2.28 -11.74 4.79
C GLN A 129 -1.71 -11.27 6.13
N CYS A 130 -0.39 -11.44 6.33
CA CYS A 130 0.28 -10.92 7.53
C CYS A 130 0.04 -9.42 7.71
N TRP A 131 0.19 -8.60 6.65
CA TRP A 131 -0.05 -7.15 6.71
C TRP A 131 -1.50 -6.78 7.01
N ARG A 132 -2.47 -7.54 6.48
CA ARG A 132 -3.90 -7.30 6.77
C ARG A 132 -4.24 -7.60 8.23
N GLU A 133 -3.68 -8.67 8.78
CA GLU A 133 -3.94 -9.07 10.16
C GLU A 133 -3.29 -8.14 11.21
N GLU A 134 -2.27 -7.35 10.84
CA GLU A 134 -1.73 -6.29 11.71
C GLU A 134 -2.77 -5.24 12.12
N LEU A 135 -3.83 -5.06 11.34
CA LEU A 135 -4.92 -4.14 11.65
C LEU A 135 -5.99 -4.76 12.54
N GLU A 136 -5.89 -6.06 12.87
CA GLU A 136 -6.81 -6.81 13.72
C GLU A 136 -8.30 -6.58 13.35
N THR A 137 -8.55 -6.33 12.06
CA THR A 137 -9.87 -5.98 11.53
C THR A 137 -10.40 -7.17 10.74
N PRO A 138 -11.44 -7.86 11.22
CA PRO A 138 -12.10 -8.93 10.46
C PRO A 138 -12.61 -8.41 9.12
N ASP A 139 -12.54 -9.24 8.08
CA ASP A 139 -13.00 -8.91 6.72
C ASP A 139 -12.48 -7.56 6.18
N LEU A 140 -11.23 -7.18 6.52
CA LEU A 140 -10.64 -5.90 6.13
C LEU A 140 -10.79 -5.57 4.63
N GLU A 141 -10.66 -6.57 3.76
CA GLU A 141 -10.83 -6.40 2.31
C GLU A 141 -12.24 -5.91 1.96
N LYS A 142 -13.27 -6.48 2.59
CA LYS A 142 -14.66 -6.06 2.40
C LYS A 142 -14.88 -4.66 2.95
N VAL A 143 -14.32 -4.34 4.11
CA VAL A 143 -14.40 -2.99 4.70
C VAL A 143 -13.81 -1.96 3.74
N VAL A 144 -12.62 -2.23 3.18
CA VAL A 144 -11.96 -1.35 2.21
C VAL A 144 -12.78 -1.22 0.92
N ASP A 145 -13.34 -2.32 0.41
CA ASP A 145 -14.18 -2.31 -0.80
C ASP A 145 -15.48 -1.49 -0.59
N ASP A 146 -16.13 -1.64 0.57
CA ASP A 146 -17.34 -0.88 0.91
C ASP A 146 -17.05 0.62 1.09
N LEU A 147 -15.93 0.97 1.73
CA LEU A 147 -15.46 2.36 1.82
C LEU A 147 -15.12 2.94 0.44
N ASN A 148 -14.45 2.17 -0.40
CA ASN A 148 -14.13 2.57 -1.76
C ASN A 148 -15.41 2.83 -2.57
N LYS A 149 -16.43 1.96 -2.47
CA LYS A 149 -17.75 2.17 -3.09
C LYS A 149 -18.44 3.44 -2.57
N ALA A 150 -18.33 3.73 -1.28
CA ALA A 150 -18.92 4.93 -0.68
C ALA A 150 -18.25 6.23 -1.18
N VAL A 151 -16.93 6.23 -1.36
CA VAL A 151 -16.16 7.41 -1.84
C VAL A 151 -16.21 7.56 -3.36
N THR A 152 -16.39 6.47 -4.11
CA THR A 152 -16.35 6.45 -5.58
C THR A 152 -17.25 7.49 -6.27
N PRO A 153 -18.52 7.72 -5.87
CA PRO A 153 -19.37 8.73 -6.50
C PRO A 153 -18.78 10.14 -6.39
N PHE A 154 -18.25 10.50 -5.22
CA PHE A 154 -17.60 11.79 -5.01
C PHE A 154 -16.30 11.90 -5.81
N TYR A 155 -15.47 10.85 -5.77
CA TYR A 155 -14.24 10.80 -6.55
C TYR A 155 -14.49 10.98 -8.06
N LYS A 156 -15.55 10.36 -8.61
CA LYS A 156 -15.92 10.52 -10.03
C LYS A 156 -16.27 11.96 -10.38
N LEU A 157 -17.00 12.67 -9.52
CA LEU A 157 -17.33 14.08 -9.70
C LEU A 157 -16.07 14.95 -9.66
N LEU A 158 -15.21 14.74 -8.65
CA LEU A 158 -13.94 15.45 -8.50
C LEU A 158 -13.01 15.20 -9.69
N HIS A 159 -12.86 13.93 -10.11
CA HIS A 159 -12.08 13.53 -11.27
C HIS A 159 -12.61 14.22 -12.54
N GLY A 160 -13.93 14.25 -12.75
CA GLY A 160 -14.56 14.95 -13.88
C GLY A 160 -14.28 16.45 -13.86
N PHE A 161 -14.41 17.09 -12.69
CA PHE A 161 -14.13 18.51 -12.50
C PHE A 161 -12.65 18.85 -12.80
N VAL A 162 -11.71 18.12 -12.20
CA VAL A 162 -10.27 18.30 -12.43
C VAL A 162 -9.92 18.06 -13.89
N ARG A 163 -10.44 16.99 -14.50
CA ARG A 163 -10.23 16.67 -15.92
C ARG A 163 -10.72 17.80 -16.84
N PHE A 164 -11.89 18.36 -16.55
CA PHE A 164 -12.43 19.50 -17.31
C PHE A 164 -11.49 20.72 -17.24
N HIS A 165 -11.00 21.07 -16.05
CA HIS A 165 -10.08 22.19 -15.88
C HIS A 165 -8.72 21.95 -16.53
N LEU A 166 -8.17 20.73 -16.41
CA LEU A 166 -6.93 20.36 -17.08
C LEU A 166 -7.09 20.38 -18.61
N SER A 167 -8.21 19.90 -19.14
CA SER A 167 -8.53 19.97 -20.57
C SER A 167 -8.64 21.41 -21.07
N ARG A 168 -9.22 22.32 -20.27
CA ARG A 168 -9.26 23.75 -20.63
C ARG A 168 -7.89 24.41 -20.65
N TYR A 169 -6.97 23.97 -19.79
CA TYR A 169 -5.63 24.54 -19.68
C TYR A 169 -4.65 23.95 -20.71
N TYR A 170 -4.60 22.62 -20.82
CA TYR A 170 -3.67 21.89 -21.68
C TYR A 170 -4.21 21.56 -23.07
N GLY A 171 -5.52 21.72 -23.29
CA GLY A 171 -6.21 21.38 -24.52
C GLY A 171 -6.69 19.92 -24.56
N GLU A 172 -7.78 19.70 -25.29
CA GLU A 172 -8.44 18.38 -25.44
C GLU A 172 -7.56 17.32 -26.11
N ARG A 173 -6.55 17.74 -26.88
CA ARG A 173 -5.59 16.80 -27.50
C ARG A 173 -4.76 16.06 -26.45
N LEU A 174 -4.39 16.74 -25.35
CA LEU A 174 -3.60 16.13 -24.28
C LEU A 174 -4.49 15.50 -23.20
N VAL A 175 -5.60 16.17 -22.85
CA VAL A 175 -6.52 15.70 -21.81
C VAL A 175 -7.92 15.60 -22.39
N GLN A 176 -8.32 14.41 -22.82
CA GLN A 176 -9.63 14.18 -23.42
C GLN A 176 -10.75 14.29 -22.37
N LEU A 177 -11.85 14.96 -22.71
CA LEU A 177 -12.99 15.15 -21.79
C LEU A 177 -13.66 13.85 -21.34
N ASN A 178 -13.52 12.77 -22.10
CA ASN A 178 -14.08 11.45 -21.81
C ASN A 178 -13.00 10.40 -21.48
N GLY A 179 -11.72 10.81 -21.38
CA GLY A 179 -10.58 9.90 -21.13
C GLY A 179 -10.11 9.91 -19.67
N THR A 180 -9.00 9.22 -19.40
CA THR A 180 -8.28 9.31 -18.12
C THR A 180 -7.42 10.58 -18.08
N ILE A 181 -7.06 11.02 -16.87
CA ILE A 181 -6.10 12.12 -16.70
C ILE A 181 -4.68 11.55 -16.84
N PRO A 182 -3.80 12.12 -17.70
CA PRO A 182 -2.40 11.72 -17.74
C PRO A 182 -1.70 11.91 -16.39
N ALA A 183 -1.09 10.85 -15.85
CA ALA A 183 -0.56 10.82 -14.48
C ALA A 183 0.49 11.90 -14.19
N HIS A 184 1.33 12.25 -15.18
CA HIS A 184 2.36 13.28 -15.06
C HIS A 184 1.79 14.71 -14.85
N LEU A 185 0.47 14.91 -15.01
CA LEU A 185 -0.17 16.21 -14.83
C LEU A 185 -0.71 16.46 -13.41
N LEU A 186 -0.72 15.43 -12.54
CA LEU A 186 -1.35 15.47 -11.22
C LEU A 186 -0.43 15.92 -10.08
N VAL A 187 0.80 16.39 -10.36
CA VAL A 187 1.66 16.94 -9.28
C VAL A 187 1.05 18.24 -8.76
N SER A 188 0.90 18.32 -7.43
CA SER A 188 0.38 19.51 -6.77
C SER A 188 1.29 20.69 -7.07
N PRO A 189 0.82 21.74 -7.73
CA PRO A 189 1.65 22.89 -7.98
C PRO A 189 1.97 23.63 -6.69
N ASP A 190 3.12 24.31 -6.70
CA ASP A 190 3.43 25.29 -5.67
C ASP A 190 2.39 26.43 -5.76
N VAL A 191 1.74 26.73 -4.64
CA VAL A 191 0.73 27.80 -4.51
C VAL A 191 1.31 29.05 -3.83
N SER A 192 2.65 29.15 -3.75
CA SER A 192 3.36 30.32 -3.24
C SER A 192 3.30 31.54 -4.16
#